data_AF-A0A7X7LMR1-F1
#
_entry.id   AF-A0A7X7LMR1-F1
#
_cell.length_a   1.000
_cell.length_b   1.000
_cell.length_c   1.000
_cell.angle_alpha   90.00
_cell.angle_beta   90.00
_cell.angle_gamma   90.00
#
_symmetry.space_group_name_H-M   'P 1'
#
loop_
_entity.id
_entity.type
_entity.pdbx_description
1 polymer ?
#
loop_
_entity_poly.entity_id
_entity_poly.type
_entity_poly.pdbx_seq_one_letter_code
_entity_poly.pdbx_strand_id
1 'polypeptide(L)'
;MILDTAKKAGVPIVLPILAVIAFAAMFCLATFYPNIGKTGGPEKTVENFYLAYAGSDYEGMAENLSVFWSLQFLPQYGVNKPSELIEKRPEIVKDTAEILSSTTTDIDTELKVKVLPEYTQEWNNTAMVVYAGLKDEEEMGREVALLVKEKEDFYIYIWMPIYDEESIETLKSEFSEFDTYYSEILTNDEW
;
A
#
# COMPACT_ATOMS: atom_id res chain seq x y z
N MET A 1 -71.00 -9.66 -9.61
CA MET A 1 -70.04 -10.22 -10.59
C MET A 1 -69.13 -9.10 -11.04
N ILE A 2 -67.93 -9.00 -10.45
CA ILE A 2 -66.80 -8.25 -10.99
C ILE A 2 -65.59 -9.17 -10.80
N LEU A 3 -64.98 -9.56 -11.91
CA LEU A 3 -63.81 -10.43 -11.97
C LEU A 3 -62.59 -9.61 -11.50
N ASP A 4 -62.00 -10.00 -10.38
CA ASP A 4 -60.72 -9.48 -9.93
C ASP A 4 -59.61 -10.32 -10.58
N THR A 5 -59.09 -9.84 -11.71
CA THR A 5 -57.93 -10.44 -12.38
C THR A 5 -56.66 -10.09 -11.62
N ALA A 6 -56.03 -11.10 -11.00
CA ALA A 6 -54.71 -10.99 -10.41
C ALA A 6 -53.68 -10.51 -11.46
N LYS A 7 -53.16 -9.31 -11.26
CA LYS A 7 -52.12 -8.70 -12.09
C LYS A 7 -50.84 -9.52 -11.94
N LYS A 8 -50.51 -10.36 -12.93
CA LYS A 8 -49.21 -11.05 -13.02
C LYS A 8 -48.11 -10.01 -12.93
N ALA A 9 -47.36 -10.00 -11.82
CA ALA A 9 -46.19 -9.16 -11.65
C ALA A 9 -45.09 -9.67 -12.58
N GLY A 10 -45.04 -9.16 -13.81
CA GLY A 10 -43.89 -9.33 -14.69
C GLY A 10 -42.69 -8.56 -14.15
N VAL A 11 -41.50 -9.16 -14.19
CA VAL A 11 -40.26 -8.45 -13.83
C VAL A 11 -40.16 -7.18 -14.67
N PRO A 12 -39.97 -5.99 -14.07
CA PRO A 12 -39.87 -4.75 -14.82
C PRO A 12 -38.73 -4.85 -15.83
N ILE A 13 -38.99 -4.55 -17.11
CA ILE A 13 -37.99 -4.56 -18.20
C ILE A 13 -36.80 -3.62 -17.89
N VAL A 14 -37.00 -2.66 -16.98
CA VAL A 14 -35.97 -1.75 -16.47
C VAL A 14 -34.88 -2.49 -15.66
N LEU A 15 -35.24 -3.56 -14.94
CA LEU A 15 -34.31 -4.29 -14.07
C LEU A 15 -33.12 -4.93 -14.81
N PRO A 16 -33.32 -5.68 -15.93
CA PRO A 16 -32.19 -6.21 -16.69
C PRO A 16 -31.34 -5.12 -17.34
N ILE A 17 -31.94 -3.99 -17.75
CA ILE A 17 -31.19 -2.85 -18.31
C ILE A 17 -30.27 -2.24 -17.23
N LEU A 18 -30.78 -2.07 -16.02
CA LEU A 18 -30.02 -1.55 -14.89
C LEU A 18 -28.89 -2.51 -14.47
N ALA A 19 -29.14 -3.81 -14.53
CA ALA A 19 -28.10 -4.83 -14.30
C ALA A 19 -26.98 -4.73 -15.35
N VAL A 20 -27.32 -4.59 -16.63
CA VAL A 20 -26.32 -4.43 -17.70
C VAL A 20 -25.51 -3.15 -17.52
N ILE A 21 -26.14 -2.04 -17.12
CA ILE A 21 -25.44 -0.77 -16.82
C ILE A 21 -24.51 -0.94 -15.61
N ALA A 22 -24.96 -1.62 -14.55
CA ALA A 22 -24.13 -1.89 -13.38
C ALA A 22 -22.92 -2.78 -13.73
N PHE A 23 -23.10 -3.83 -14.54
CA PHE A 23 -22.00 -4.67 -14.99
C PHE A 23 -21.05 -3.93 -15.92
N ALA A 24 -21.54 -3.08 -16.82
CA ALA A 24 -20.71 -2.23 -17.68
C ALA A 24 -19.91 -1.21 -16.87
N ALA A 25 -20.52 -0.60 -15.84
CA ALA A 25 -19.84 0.28 -14.92
C ALA A 25 -18.75 -0.47 -14.12
N MET A 26 -19.05 -1.65 -13.58
CA MET A 26 -18.05 -2.50 -12.91
C MET A 26 -16.92 -2.91 -13.85
N PHE A 27 -17.24 -3.27 -15.10
CA PHE A 27 -16.22 -3.65 -16.09
C PHE A 27 -15.33 -2.47 -16.44
N CYS A 28 -15.89 -1.29 -16.72
CA CYS A 28 -15.13 -0.06 -16.97
C CYS A 28 -14.27 0.32 -15.76
N LEU A 29 -14.81 0.22 -14.55
CA LEU A 29 -14.04 0.45 -13.32
C LEU A 29 -12.88 -0.56 -13.22
N ALA A 30 -13.12 -1.86 -13.47
CA ALA A 30 -12.07 -2.88 -13.40
C ALA A 30 -11.00 -2.76 -14.50
N THR A 31 -11.35 -2.27 -15.70
CA THR A 31 -10.38 -2.13 -16.81
C THR A 31 -9.59 -0.82 -16.77
N PHE A 32 -10.23 0.29 -16.42
CA PHE A 32 -9.58 1.61 -16.40
C PHE A 32 -9.07 2.03 -15.02
N TYR A 33 -9.57 1.39 -13.97
CA TYR A 33 -9.15 1.60 -12.58
C TYR A 33 -8.99 0.25 -11.88
N PRO A 34 -8.04 -0.60 -12.31
CA PRO A 34 -7.86 -1.97 -11.82
C PRO A 34 -7.55 -2.09 -10.32
N ASN A 35 -7.35 -0.95 -9.65
CA ASN A 35 -7.05 -0.83 -8.22
C ASN A 35 -8.25 -0.38 -7.37
N ILE A 36 -9.42 -0.07 -7.96
CA ILE A 36 -10.64 0.21 -7.18
C ILE A 36 -11.12 -1.09 -6.53
N GLY A 37 -10.90 -1.21 -5.22
CA GLY A 37 -11.28 -2.38 -4.42
C GLY A 37 -10.15 -3.38 -4.15
N LYS A 38 -8.93 -3.12 -4.61
CA LYS A 38 -7.76 -3.80 -4.03
C LYS A 38 -7.45 -3.14 -2.69
N THR A 39 -7.41 -3.94 -1.63
CA THR A 39 -6.78 -3.58 -0.36
C THR A 39 -5.26 -3.41 -0.48
N GLY A 40 -4.70 -3.60 -1.67
CA GLY A 40 -3.27 -3.57 -1.97
C GLY A 40 -2.95 -2.68 -3.16
N GLY A 41 -1.74 -2.12 -3.12
CA GLY A 41 -1.22 -1.11 -4.03
C GLY A 41 -0.29 -0.19 -3.24
N PRO A 42 0.75 0.37 -3.86
CA PRO A 42 1.81 1.03 -3.10
C PRO A 42 1.31 2.25 -2.32
N GLU A 43 0.38 3.01 -2.90
CA GLU A 43 -0.28 4.13 -2.22
C GLU A 43 -1.08 3.68 -1.00
N LYS A 44 -1.79 2.55 -1.12
CA LYS A 44 -2.64 2.02 -0.06
C LYS A 44 -1.82 1.49 1.11
N THR A 45 -0.66 0.90 0.84
CA THR A 45 0.30 0.48 1.87
C THR A 45 0.74 1.68 2.72
N VAL A 46 1.04 2.83 2.10
CA VAL A 46 1.39 4.07 2.83
C VAL A 46 0.21 4.57 3.67
N GLU A 47 -0.98 4.64 3.08
CA GLU A 47 -2.17 5.04 3.84
C GLU A 47 -2.44 4.13 5.04
N ASN A 48 -2.40 2.82 4.84
CA ASN A 48 -2.66 1.83 5.88
C ASN A 48 -1.62 1.92 7.00
N PHE A 49 -0.35 2.12 6.67
CA PHE A 49 0.71 2.32 7.66
C PHE A 49 0.40 3.51 8.58
N TYR A 50 0.05 4.67 8.00
CA TYR A 50 -0.24 5.87 8.79
C TYR A 50 -1.59 5.80 9.52
N LEU A 51 -2.58 5.09 8.97
CA LEU A 51 -3.83 4.79 9.69
C LEU A 51 -3.56 3.92 10.93
N ALA A 52 -2.70 2.92 10.80
CA ALA A 52 -2.28 2.07 11.90
C ALA A 52 -1.45 2.85 12.93
N TYR A 53 -0.52 3.72 12.47
CA TYR A 53 0.26 4.62 13.32
C TYR A 53 -0.65 5.51 14.19
N ALA A 54 -1.61 6.21 13.58
CA ALA A 54 -2.55 7.06 14.31
C ALA A 54 -3.43 6.27 15.29
N GLY A 55 -3.69 5.00 14.99
CA GLY A 55 -4.44 4.07 15.85
C GLY A 55 -3.61 3.40 16.95
N SER A 56 -2.29 3.65 17.02
CA SER A 56 -1.35 2.85 17.85
C SER A 56 -1.45 1.34 17.58
N ASP A 57 -1.83 0.97 16.35
CA ASP A 57 -1.90 -0.41 15.88
C ASP A 57 -0.54 -0.84 15.34
N TYR A 58 0.34 -1.28 16.24
CA TYR A 58 1.71 -1.66 15.89
C TYR A 58 1.79 -2.90 14.98
N GLU A 59 0.80 -3.79 15.07
CA GLU A 59 0.69 -4.95 14.18
C GLU A 59 0.34 -4.46 12.76
N GLY A 60 -0.67 -3.61 12.63
CA GLY A 60 -1.02 -2.97 11.35
C GLY A 60 0.12 -2.13 10.76
N MET A 61 0.93 -1.46 11.59
CA MET A 61 2.15 -0.79 11.11
C MET A 61 3.15 -1.80 10.54
N ALA A 62 3.48 -2.85 11.32
CA ALA A 62 4.44 -3.87 10.92
C ALA A 62 4.00 -4.62 9.64
N GLU A 63 2.70 -4.87 9.48
CA GLU A 63 2.13 -5.50 8.28
C GLU A 63 2.38 -4.71 6.99
N ASN A 64 2.54 -3.39 7.07
CA ASN A 64 2.79 -2.52 5.92
C ASN A 64 4.29 -2.22 5.69
N LEU A 65 5.16 -2.71 6.57
CA LEU A 65 6.61 -2.57 6.45
C LEU A 65 7.25 -3.78 5.76
N SER A 66 8.35 -3.55 5.07
CA SER A 66 9.13 -4.63 4.47
C SER A 66 9.81 -5.47 5.55
N VAL A 67 9.92 -6.78 5.33
CA VAL A 67 10.75 -7.64 6.19
C VAL A 67 12.20 -7.18 6.18
N PHE A 68 12.66 -6.59 5.07
CA PHE A 68 14.02 -6.08 4.91
C PHE A 68 14.26 -4.79 5.72
N TRP A 69 13.27 -3.89 5.81
CA TRP A 69 13.32 -2.75 6.72
C TRP A 69 13.46 -3.20 8.18
N SER A 70 12.79 -4.29 8.54
CA SER A 70 12.76 -4.83 9.90
C SER A 70 14.11 -5.40 10.36
N LEU A 71 14.98 -5.81 9.44
CA LEU A 71 16.25 -6.48 9.76
C LEU A 71 17.20 -5.61 10.59
N GLN A 72 17.12 -4.28 10.46
CA GLN A 72 17.94 -3.37 11.25
C GLN A 72 17.66 -3.48 12.77
N PHE A 73 16.48 -3.97 13.14
CA PHE A 73 16.06 -4.17 14.53
C PHE A 73 16.00 -5.64 14.94
N LEU A 74 16.03 -6.56 13.98
CA LEU A 74 15.87 -7.99 14.20
C LEU A 74 17.11 -8.77 13.71
N PRO A 75 18.27 -8.61 14.38
CA PRO A 75 19.52 -9.23 13.95
C PRO A 75 19.47 -10.76 13.91
N GLN A 76 18.52 -11.40 14.61
CA GLN A 76 18.32 -12.85 14.58
C GLN A 76 17.98 -13.38 13.18
N TYR A 77 17.41 -12.54 12.30
CA TYR A 77 17.08 -12.92 10.93
C TYR A 77 18.19 -12.55 9.92
N GLY A 78 19.28 -11.91 10.35
CA GLY A 78 20.34 -11.44 9.45
C GLY A 78 21.14 -12.56 8.74
N VAL A 79 20.96 -13.82 9.15
CA VAL A 79 21.56 -14.99 8.49
C VAL A 79 20.65 -15.62 7.45
N ASN A 80 19.37 -15.20 7.41
CA ASN A 80 18.41 -15.73 6.46
C ASN A 80 18.63 -15.12 5.08
N LYS A 81 18.36 -15.93 4.06
CA LYS A 81 18.36 -15.47 2.69
C LYS A 81 17.10 -14.65 2.39
N PRO A 82 17.11 -13.78 1.36
CA PRO A 82 15.96 -12.97 0.98
C PRO A 82 14.64 -13.76 0.85
N SER A 83 14.66 -14.93 0.19
CA SER A 83 13.47 -15.76 0.04
C SER A 83 12.94 -16.30 1.37
N GLU A 84 13.84 -16.75 2.25
CA GLU A 84 13.49 -17.25 3.59
C GLU A 84 12.87 -16.17 4.47
N LEU A 85 13.35 -14.93 4.34
CA LEU A 85 12.79 -13.78 5.07
C LEU A 85 11.35 -13.50 4.65
N ILE A 86 11.09 -13.50 3.35
CA ILE A 86 9.74 -13.32 2.80
C ILE A 86 8.81 -14.47 3.22
N GLU A 87 9.33 -15.70 3.33
CA GLU A 87 8.56 -16.83 3.86
C GLU A 87 8.26 -16.70 5.36
N LYS A 88 9.21 -16.16 6.12
CA LYS A 88 9.11 -15.89 7.56
C LYS A 88 8.36 -14.60 7.89
N ARG A 89 7.77 -13.91 6.91
CA ARG A 89 7.05 -12.65 7.12
C ARG A 89 6.11 -12.66 8.34
N PRO A 90 5.28 -13.70 8.61
CA PRO A 90 4.42 -13.70 9.80
C PRO A 90 5.19 -13.65 11.13
N GLU A 91 6.36 -14.29 11.22
CA GLU A 91 7.23 -14.24 12.40
C GLU A 91 7.87 -12.86 12.53
N ILE A 92 8.41 -12.33 11.42
CA ILE A 92 9.08 -11.04 11.37
C ILE A 92 8.12 -9.90 11.70
N VAL A 93 6.91 -9.88 11.11
CA VAL A 93 5.88 -8.86 11.37
C VAL A 93 5.54 -8.82 12.86
N LYS A 94 5.38 -9.98 13.50
CA LYS A 94 5.09 -10.05 14.93
C LYS A 94 6.23 -9.47 15.77
N ASP A 95 7.47 -9.87 15.49
CA ASP A 95 8.65 -9.36 16.21
C ASP A 95 8.83 -7.84 15.97
N THR A 96 8.59 -7.36 14.76
CA THR A 96 8.61 -5.93 14.41
C THR A 96 7.54 -5.16 15.17
N ALA A 97 6.32 -5.70 15.29
CA ALA A 97 5.25 -5.06 16.06
C ALA A 97 5.63 -4.91 17.54
N GLU A 98 6.30 -5.90 18.13
CA GLU A 98 6.81 -5.82 19.50
C GLU A 98 7.86 -4.69 19.63
N ILE A 99 8.81 -4.61 18.70
CA ILE A 99 9.80 -3.52 18.67
C ILE A 99 9.11 -2.16 18.54
N LEU A 100 8.19 -2.00 17.58
CA LEU A 100 7.45 -0.76 17.37
C LEU A 100 6.67 -0.35 18.62
N SER A 101 6.02 -1.29 19.31
CA SER A 101 5.28 -1.02 20.55
C SER A 101 6.17 -0.55 21.70
N SER A 102 7.44 -0.97 21.71
CA SER A 102 8.40 -0.62 22.76
C SER A 102 9.17 0.68 22.49
N THR A 103 9.27 1.09 21.23
CA THR A 103 10.10 2.22 20.78
C THR A 103 9.30 3.44 20.35
N THR A 104 8.08 3.24 19.86
CA THR A 104 7.20 4.34 19.41
C THR A 104 6.62 5.03 20.63
N THR A 105 7.06 6.26 20.86
CA THR A 105 6.55 7.15 21.91
C THR A 105 5.96 8.39 21.26
N ASP A 106 4.98 9.02 21.91
CA ASP A 106 4.35 10.27 21.46
C ASP A 106 3.74 10.20 20.04
N ILE A 107 2.81 9.26 19.83
CA ILE A 107 2.04 9.16 18.58
C ILE A 107 1.19 10.43 18.39
N ASP A 108 1.43 11.13 17.28
CA ASP A 108 0.57 12.24 16.86
C ASP A 108 -0.68 11.71 16.16
N THR A 109 -1.76 11.58 16.91
CA THR A 109 -3.05 11.06 16.38
C THR A 109 -3.74 12.04 15.43
N GLU A 110 -3.28 13.29 15.37
CA GLU A 110 -3.83 14.31 14.46
C GLU A 110 -3.13 14.30 13.10
N LEU A 111 -1.99 13.60 12.99
CA LEU A 111 -1.28 13.42 11.74
C LEU A 111 -2.13 12.61 10.76
N LYS A 112 -2.36 13.19 9.59
CA LYS A 112 -2.94 12.52 8.43
C LYS A 112 -1.93 12.54 7.31
N VAL A 113 -2.05 11.59 6.39
CA VAL A 113 -1.27 11.63 5.14
C VAL A 113 -2.20 11.81 3.96
N LYS A 114 -1.70 12.52 2.95
CA LYS A 114 -2.33 12.67 1.65
C LYS A 114 -1.36 12.22 0.58
N VAL A 115 -1.62 11.07 -0.02
CA VAL A 115 -0.88 10.60 -1.19
C VAL A 115 -1.07 11.58 -2.35
N LEU A 116 -0.02 11.75 -3.15
CA LEU A 116 0.03 12.56 -4.37
C LEU A 116 0.23 11.63 -5.57
N PRO A 117 -0.85 11.03 -6.13
CA PRO A 117 -0.76 9.97 -7.13
C PRO A 117 -0.06 10.38 -8.43
N GLU A 118 -0.04 11.67 -8.74
CA GLU A 118 0.65 12.23 -9.91
C GLU A 118 2.16 11.99 -9.90
N TYR A 119 2.75 11.72 -8.73
CA TYR A 119 4.17 11.40 -8.60
C TYR A 119 4.43 9.92 -8.31
N THR A 120 3.38 9.10 -8.12
CA THR A 120 3.52 7.66 -7.90
C THR A 120 4.10 7.01 -9.15
N GLN A 121 5.12 6.18 -8.97
CA GLN A 121 5.75 5.42 -10.05
C GLN A 121 5.93 3.98 -9.61
N GLU A 122 5.39 3.04 -10.38
CA GLU A 122 5.62 1.61 -10.19
C GLU A 122 6.65 1.10 -11.20
N TRP A 123 7.54 0.23 -10.75
CA TRP A 123 8.43 -0.60 -11.57
C TRP A 123 8.06 -2.08 -11.40
N ASN A 124 8.97 -3.00 -11.72
CA ASN A 124 8.66 -4.44 -11.70
C ASN A 124 8.46 -4.95 -10.27
N ASN A 125 9.42 -4.62 -9.40
CA ASN A 125 9.50 -5.12 -8.03
C ASN A 125 9.55 -3.99 -7.00
N THR A 126 9.56 -2.72 -7.42
CA THR A 126 9.56 -1.57 -6.51
C THR A 126 8.52 -0.54 -6.92
N ALA A 127 8.20 0.38 -6.01
CA ALA A 127 7.35 1.52 -6.28
C ALA A 127 7.80 2.74 -5.48
N MET A 128 7.62 3.92 -6.06
CA MET A 128 7.77 5.21 -5.41
C MET A 128 6.40 5.79 -5.13
N VAL A 129 6.16 6.26 -3.91
CA VAL A 129 4.94 6.96 -3.53
C VAL A 129 5.32 8.26 -2.86
N VAL A 130 4.79 9.38 -3.36
CA VAL A 130 4.96 10.69 -2.73
C VAL A 130 3.70 11.03 -1.94
N TYR A 131 3.86 11.56 -0.74
CA TYR A 131 2.75 11.96 0.11
C TYR A 131 3.09 13.21 0.94
N ALA A 132 2.05 13.91 1.35
CA ALA A 132 2.13 15.05 2.26
C ALA A 132 1.65 14.66 3.65
N GLY A 133 2.40 15.05 4.68
CA GLY A 133 1.93 15.03 6.06
C GLY A 133 1.02 16.23 6.32
N LEU A 134 -0.16 15.99 6.89
CA LEU A 134 -1.16 16.99 7.19
C LEU A 134 -1.45 17.02 8.69
N LYS A 135 -1.51 18.22 9.27
CA LYS A 135 -1.99 18.45 10.63
C LYS A 135 -2.96 19.62 10.61
N ASP A 136 -4.16 19.44 11.17
CA ASP A 136 -5.23 20.45 11.14
C ASP A 136 -5.51 21.02 9.72
N GLU A 137 -5.41 20.17 8.70
CA GLU A 137 -5.53 20.50 7.27
C GLU A 137 -4.39 21.34 6.68
N GLU A 138 -3.38 21.71 7.46
CA GLU A 138 -2.14 22.32 6.99
C GLU A 138 -1.10 21.27 6.58
N GLU A 139 -0.41 21.53 5.46
CA GLU A 139 0.69 20.70 4.97
C GLU A 139 1.95 20.97 5.80
N MET A 140 2.41 19.95 6.54
CA MET A 140 3.59 20.01 7.40
C MET A 140 4.89 19.74 6.64
N GLY A 141 4.79 19.02 5.53
CA GLY A 141 5.92 18.62 4.70
C GLY A 141 5.54 17.48 3.75
N ARG A 142 6.47 17.15 2.85
CA ARG A 142 6.33 16.05 1.90
C ARG A 142 7.39 15.01 2.14
N GLU A 143 7.02 13.77 1.88
CA GLU A 143 7.88 12.62 1.96
C GLU A 143 7.70 11.74 0.72
N VAL A 144 8.70 10.93 0.47
CA VAL A 144 8.69 9.88 -0.54
C VAL A 144 8.96 8.55 0.15
N ALA A 145 8.14 7.56 -0.14
CA ALA A 145 8.36 6.17 0.24
C ALA A 145 8.86 5.39 -0.98
N LEU A 146 9.92 4.61 -0.76
CA LEU A 146 10.30 3.50 -1.62
C LEU A 146 9.67 2.23 -1.05
N LEU A 147 8.88 1.56 -1.87
CA LEU A 147 8.26 0.29 -1.55
C LEU A 147 8.90 -0.82 -2.37
N VAL A 148 8.98 -2.00 -1.77
CA VAL A 148 9.44 -3.22 -2.41
C VAL A 148 8.33 -4.23 -2.45
N LYS A 149 8.31 -5.04 -3.51
CA LYS A 149 7.37 -6.12 -3.69
C LYS A 149 7.91 -7.36 -2.99
N GLU A 150 7.13 -7.92 -2.08
CA GLU A 150 7.39 -9.22 -1.48
C GLU A 150 6.25 -10.15 -1.89
N LYS A 151 6.55 -11.11 -2.77
CA LYS A 151 5.55 -11.87 -3.54
C LYS A 151 4.72 -10.96 -4.44
N GLU A 152 3.47 -10.69 -4.09
CA GLU A 152 2.52 -9.93 -4.92
C GLU A 152 2.20 -8.54 -4.34
N ASP A 153 2.61 -8.27 -3.11
CA ASP A 153 2.21 -7.08 -2.35
C ASP A 153 3.39 -6.13 -2.14
N PHE A 154 3.10 -4.82 -2.08
CA PHE A 154 4.08 -3.78 -1.83
C PHE A 154 4.16 -3.43 -0.36
N TYR A 155 5.39 -3.28 0.13
CA TYR A 155 5.71 -2.95 1.52
C TYR A 155 6.71 -1.82 1.58
N ILE A 156 6.55 -0.94 2.56
CA ILE A 156 7.43 0.21 2.74
C ILE A 156 8.83 -0.29 3.11
N TYR A 157 9.80 -0.01 2.25
CA TYR A 157 11.20 -0.36 2.47
C TYR A 157 11.96 0.78 3.15
N ILE A 158 11.80 2.00 2.66
CA ILE A 158 12.30 3.23 3.30
C ILE A 158 11.39 4.41 2.95
N TRP A 159 11.48 5.48 3.72
CA TRP A 159 10.89 6.76 3.37
C TRP A 159 11.78 7.91 3.83
N MET A 160 11.68 9.05 3.16
CA MET A 160 12.52 10.22 3.43
C MET A 160 11.81 11.53 3.08
N PRO A 161 12.15 12.66 3.74
CA PRO A 161 11.59 13.96 3.40
C PRO A 161 12.06 14.43 2.02
N ILE A 162 11.21 15.19 1.34
CA ILE A 162 11.52 15.85 0.06
C ILE A 162 11.17 17.34 0.14
N TYR A 163 11.96 18.17 -0.55
CA TYR A 163 11.85 19.63 -0.46
C TYR A 163 11.38 20.30 -1.76
N ASP A 164 11.62 19.66 -2.91
CA ASP A 164 11.30 20.20 -4.23
C ASP A 164 10.99 19.08 -5.24
N GLU A 165 10.42 19.45 -6.38
CA GLU A 165 10.05 18.52 -7.45
C GLU A 165 11.27 17.96 -8.21
N GLU A 166 12.39 18.69 -8.26
CA GLU A 166 13.61 18.22 -8.93
C GLU A 166 14.20 16.99 -8.23
N SER A 167 14.07 16.95 -6.90
CA SER A 167 14.40 15.80 -6.06
C SER A 167 13.58 14.57 -6.44
N ILE A 168 12.31 14.73 -6.83
CA ILE A 168 11.44 13.61 -7.24
C ILE A 168 11.97 12.96 -8.51
N GLU A 169 12.38 13.74 -9.51
CA GLU A 169 12.93 13.20 -10.76
C GLU A 169 14.27 12.50 -10.55
N THR A 170 15.11 13.02 -9.65
CA THR A 170 16.36 12.37 -9.25
C THR A 170 16.09 11.01 -8.61
N LEU A 171 15.16 10.97 -7.64
CA LEU A 171 14.77 9.75 -6.95
C LEU A 171 14.12 8.72 -7.88
N LYS A 172 13.37 9.14 -8.91
CA LYS A 172 12.87 8.20 -9.93
C LYS A 172 14.00 7.44 -10.62
N SER A 173 15.09 8.13 -10.96
CA SER A 173 16.25 7.48 -11.56
C SER A 173 16.90 6.51 -10.59
N GLU A 174 17.16 6.94 -9.36
CA GLU A 174 17.79 6.11 -8.32
C GLU A 174 16.95 4.88 -7.96
N PHE A 175 15.63 5.05 -7.83
CA PHE A 175 14.72 3.95 -7.49
C PHE A 175 14.51 2.98 -8.67
N SER A 176 14.63 3.46 -9.90
CA SER A 176 14.67 2.59 -11.09
C SER A 176 15.94 1.74 -11.13
N GLU A 177 17.10 2.28 -10.74
CA GLU A 177 18.33 1.51 -10.59
C GLU A 177 18.20 0.49 -9.45
N PHE A 178 17.59 0.90 -8.34
CA PHE A 178 17.30 0.02 -7.22
C PHE A 178 16.35 -1.12 -7.59
N ASP A 179 15.34 -0.92 -8.46
CA ASP A 179 14.48 -2.01 -8.97
C ASP A 179 15.29 -3.12 -9.63
N THR A 180 16.33 -2.75 -10.39
CA THR A 180 17.23 -3.71 -11.05
C THR A 180 18.02 -4.50 -10.01
N TYR A 181 18.64 -3.80 -9.06
CA TYR A 181 19.39 -4.44 -7.97
C TYR A 181 18.50 -5.36 -7.11
N TYR A 182 17.32 -4.89 -6.73
CA TYR A 182 16.38 -5.67 -5.93
C TYR A 182 15.89 -6.91 -6.67
N SER A 183 15.71 -6.83 -7.99
CA SER A 183 15.41 -8.00 -8.82
C SER A 183 16.52 -9.05 -8.79
N GLU A 184 17.79 -8.62 -8.74
CA GLU A 184 18.94 -9.52 -8.62
C GLU A 184 18.97 -10.19 -7.24
N ILE A 185 18.73 -9.45 -6.15
CA ILE A 185 18.64 -10.02 -4.79
C ILE A 185 17.58 -11.12 -4.72
N LEU A 186 16.38 -10.85 -5.25
CA LEU A 186 15.28 -11.81 -5.23
C LEU A 186 15.55 -13.04 -6.10
N THR A 187 16.30 -12.89 -7.19
CA THR A 187 16.60 -13.99 -8.12
C THR A 187 17.76 -14.85 -7.62
N ASN A 188 18.81 -14.23 -7.10
CA ASN A 188 20.03 -14.90 -6.67
C ASN A 188 19.95 -15.39 -5.23
N ASP A 189 19.01 -14.88 -4.44
CA ASP A 189 18.83 -15.24 -3.03
C ASP A 189 20.11 -14.99 -2.21
N GLU A 190 20.81 -13.90 -2.55
CA GLU A 190 22.10 -13.46 -2.01
C GLU A 190 22.05 -11.96 -1.64
N TRP A 191 22.85 -11.58 -0.64
CA TRP A 191 22.98 -10.23 -0.07
C TRP A 191 24.20 -9.48 -0.63
#